data_AF-A0A101ITX2-F1
#
_entry.id   AF-A0A101ITX2-F1
#
_cell.length_a   1.000
_cell.length_b   1.000
_cell.length_c   1.000
_cell.angle_alpha   90.00
_cell.angle_beta   90.00
_cell.angle_gamma   90.00
#
_symmetry.space_group_name_H-M   'P 1'
#
loop_
_entity.id
_entity.type
_entity.pdbx_description
1 polymer ?
#
loop_
_entity_poly.entity_id
_entity_poly.type
_entity_poly.pdbx_seq_one_letter_code
_entity_poly.pdbx_strand_id
1 'polypeptide(L)'
;MLYTRELVKKIWDAQGYGNLAVWGDGTTAVITPGDNPEKSGKSPLAIFKPIPLVGGFSMLDFATHDADLLEHIETTIREAGGEIERD
;
A
#
# COMPACT_ATOMS: atom_id res chain seq x y z
N MET A 1 -8.54 -2.16 -10.89
CA MET A 1 -7.18 -2.69 -11.04
C MET A 1 -6.29 -1.93 -10.07
N LEU A 2 -5.42 -2.60 -9.31
CA LEU A 2 -4.40 -1.95 -8.48
C LEU A 2 -3.10 -1.82 -9.28
N TYR A 3 -2.36 -0.73 -9.04
CA TYR A 3 -1.05 -0.50 -9.65
C TYR A 3 0.04 -0.35 -8.59
N THR A 4 1.14 -1.10 -8.73
CA THR A 4 2.20 -1.16 -7.72
C THR A 4 2.82 0.22 -7.47
N ARG A 5 3.19 0.98 -8.52
CA ARG A 5 3.82 2.29 -8.30
C ARG A 5 2.83 3.32 -7.77
N GLU A 6 1.56 3.23 -8.12
CA GLU A 6 0.53 4.08 -7.51
C GLU A 6 0.36 3.77 -6.02
N LEU A 7 0.40 2.50 -5.61
CA LEU A 7 0.39 2.14 -4.20
C LEU A 7 1.62 2.66 -3.48
N VAL A 8 2.82 2.58 -4.07
CA VAL A 8 4.04 3.18 -3.47
C VAL A 8 3.85 4.67 -3.23
N LYS A 9 3.31 5.42 -4.21
CA LYS A 9 3.01 6.86 -4.06
C LYS A 9 2.02 7.12 -2.92
N LYS A 10 0.95 6.32 -2.82
CA LYS A 10 -0.03 6.45 -1.74
C LYS A 10 0.54 6.09 -0.36
N ILE A 11 1.43 5.10 -0.29
CA ILE A 11 2.14 4.74 0.94
C ILE A 11 3.07 5.89 1.34
N TRP A 12 3.78 6.47 0.38
CA TRP A 12 4.62 7.65 0.58
C TRP A 12 3.81 8.82 1.14
N ASP A 13 2.68 9.16 0.52
CA ASP A 13 1.83 10.27 0.98
C ASP A 13 1.20 10.01 2.36
N ALA A 14 1.02 8.75 2.75
CA ALA A 14 0.51 8.37 4.07
C ALA A 14 1.56 8.48 5.19
N GLN A 15 2.84 8.67 4.86
CA GLN A 15 3.90 8.83 5.87
C GLN A 15 3.60 10.01 6.80
N GLY A 16 3.67 9.74 8.11
CA GLY A 16 3.38 10.74 9.14
C GLY A 16 1.89 10.94 9.42
N TYR A 17 0.98 10.33 8.63
CA TYR A 17 -0.47 10.47 8.80
C TYR A 17 -1.17 9.18 9.25
N GLY A 18 -0.60 8.00 8.95
CA GLY A 18 -1.18 6.72 9.39
C GLY A 18 -0.71 5.52 8.58
N ASN A 19 -1.49 4.45 8.60
CA ASN A 19 -1.29 3.29 7.73
C ASN A 19 -2.18 3.40 6.48
N LEU A 20 -1.75 2.81 5.37
CA LEU A 20 -2.56 2.76 4.15
C LEU A 20 -3.33 1.44 4.07
N ALA A 21 -4.65 1.49 4.23
CA ALA A 21 -5.54 0.37 3.95
C ALA A 21 -5.88 0.31 2.46
N VAL A 22 -5.86 -0.89 1.87
CA VAL A 22 -6.12 -1.14 0.45
C VAL A 22 -7.21 -2.21 0.32
N TRP A 23 -8.25 -1.93 -0.46
CA TRP A 23 -9.36 -2.85 -0.75
C TRP A 23 -9.27 -3.41 -2.17
N GLY A 24 -9.90 -4.56 -2.41
CA GLY A 24 -9.83 -5.26 -3.70
C GLY A 24 -10.50 -4.57 -4.87
N ASP A 25 -11.33 -3.55 -4.63
CA ASP A 25 -11.90 -2.69 -5.67
C ASP A 25 -10.93 -1.57 -6.11
N GLY A 26 -9.73 -1.49 -5.52
CA GLY A 26 -8.76 -0.43 -5.77
C GLY A 26 -8.86 0.75 -4.81
N THR A 27 -9.87 0.76 -3.93
CA THR A 27 -10.05 1.81 -2.95
C THR A 27 -8.90 1.79 -1.94
N THR A 28 -8.46 2.99 -1.53
CA THR A 28 -7.43 3.16 -0.49
C THR A 28 -7.88 4.19 0.54
N ALA A 29 -7.40 4.07 1.79
CA ALA A 29 -7.63 5.06 2.84
C ALA A 29 -6.47 5.09 3.83
N VAL A 30 -6.13 6.27 4.33
CA VAL A 30 -5.24 6.41 5.48
C VAL A 30 -6.04 6.17 6.74
N ILE A 31 -5.53 5.32 7.63
CA ILE A 31 -6.17 4.91 8.88
C ILE A 31 -5.23 5.07 10.07
N THR A 32 -5.78 5.15 11.27
CA THR A 32 -4.99 5.18 12.49
C THR A 32 -4.28 3.84 12.69
N PRO A 33 -3.04 3.81 13.18
CA PRO A 33 -2.39 2.55 13.53
C PRO A 33 -3.21 1.75 14.56
N GLY A 34 -3.55 0.51 14.23
CA GLY A 34 -4.37 -0.37 15.08
C GLY A 34 -5.86 -0.38 14.73
N ASP A 35 -6.32 0.50 13.83
CA ASP A 35 -7.68 0.45 13.32
C ASP A 35 -7.91 -0.79 12.44
N ASN A 36 -9.12 -1.34 12.51
CA ASN A 36 -9.63 -2.37 11.61
C ASN A 36 -10.75 -1.77 10.76
N PRO A 37 -10.43 -1.07 9.66
CA PRO A 37 -11.44 -0.40 8.87
C PRO A 37 -12.28 -1.41 8.08
N GLU A 38 -13.57 -1.14 7.94
CA GLU A 38 -14.45 -1.87 7.01
C GLU A 38 -15.02 -0.88 5.99
N LYS A 39 -15.08 -1.31 4.72
CA LYS A 39 -15.81 -0.60 3.67
C LYS A 39 -16.84 -1.54 3.06
N SER A 40 -18.11 -1.13 3.10
CA SER A 40 -19.21 -1.94 2.57
C SER A 40 -19.24 -3.38 3.13
N GLY A 41 -18.91 -3.54 4.42
CA GLY A 41 -18.82 -4.85 5.09
C GLY A 41 -17.63 -5.72 4.68
N LYS A 42 -16.65 -5.14 3.97
CA LYS A 42 -15.41 -5.83 3.57
C LYS A 42 -14.20 -5.24 4.27
N SER A 43 -13.38 -6.13 4.82
CA SER A 43 -12.05 -5.80 5.31
C SER A 43 -11.10 -5.44 4.15
N PRO A 44 -10.08 -4.60 4.38
CA PRO A 44 -9.03 -4.38 3.40
C PRO A 44 -8.29 -5.67 3.08
N LEU A 45 -7.75 -5.76 1.86
CA LEU A 45 -6.81 -6.81 1.46
C LEU A 45 -5.50 -6.70 2.23
N ALA A 46 -5.01 -5.47 2.40
CA ALA A 46 -3.73 -5.19 3.05
C ALA A 46 -3.77 -3.86 3.78
N ILE A 47 -2.96 -3.77 4.83
CA ILE A 47 -2.69 -2.53 5.57
C ILE A 47 -1.18 -2.33 5.57
N PHE A 48 -0.70 -1.35 4.79
CA PHE A 48 0.71 -1.03 4.66
C PHE A 48 1.13 0.00 5.70
N LYS A 49 2.29 -0.22 6.32
CA LYS A 49 2.92 0.72 7.27
C LYS A 49 3.93 1.58 6.52
N PRO A 50 3.72 2.91 6.36
CA PRO A 50 4.59 3.73 5.53
C PRO A 50 6.03 3.86 6.04
N ILE A 51 6.24 4.01 7.35
CA ILE A 51 7.58 4.27 7.91
C ILE A 51 8.55 3.11 7.60
N PRO A 52 8.20 1.83 7.86
CA PRO A 52 9.08 0.71 7.51
C PRO A 52 9.28 0.51 6.00
N LEU A 53 8.30 0.88 5.18
CA LEU A 53 8.32 0.57 3.75
C LEU A 53 9.02 1.64 2.92
N VAL A 54 8.71 2.91 3.14
CA VAL A 54 9.22 4.00 2.31
C VAL A 54 10.04 5.04 3.08
N GLY A 55 10.17 4.90 4.41
CA GLY A 55 10.87 5.86 5.27
C GLY A 55 12.39 5.89 5.11
N GLY A 56 12.97 4.85 4.51
CA GLY A 56 14.41 4.75 4.24
C GLY A 56 14.86 5.41 2.94
N PHE A 57 13.93 5.78 2.05
CA PHE A 57 14.27 6.40 0.77
C PHE A 57 14.34 7.91 0.88
N SER A 58 15.33 8.51 0.24
CA SER A 58 15.50 9.97 0.21
C SER A 58 14.58 10.68 -0.79
N MET A 59 14.05 9.95 -1.78
CA MET A 59 13.16 10.47 -2.82
C MET A 59 12.14 9.40 -3.22
N LEU A 60 10.93 9.86 -3.58
CA LEU A 60 9.87 9.00 -4.09
C LEU A 60 10.33 8.17 -5.31
N ASP A 61 11.14 8.75 -6.18
CA ASP A 61 11.62 8.08 -7.40
C ASP A 61 12.43 6.81 -7.08
N PHE A 62 13.21 6.81 -5.99
CA PHE A 62 13.91 5.62 -5.54
C PHE A 62 12.94 4.55 -5.03
N ALA A 63 11.92 4.94 -4.26
CA ALA A 63 10.91 3.99 -3.79
C ALA A 63 10.10 3.39 -4.96
N THR A 64 9.76 4.16 -5.99
CA THR A 64 8.98 3.66 -7.14
C THR A 64 9.77 2.75 -8.09
N HIS A 65 11.09 2.67 -7.93
CA HIS A 65 11.98 1.83 -8.74
C HIS A 65 12.68 0.73 -7.93
N ASP A 66 12.45 0.66 -6.62
CA ASP A 66 13.04 -0.36 -5.75
C ASP A 66 12.36 -1.72 -5.97
N ALA A 67 13.12 -2.69 -6.49
CA ALA A 67 12.58 -3.99 -6.89
C ALA A 67 11.98 -4.76 -5.70
N ASP A 68 12.64 -4.70 -4.55
CA ASP A 68 12.24 -5.44 -3.35
C ASP A 68 10.93 -4.87 -2.77
N LEU A 69 10.80 -3.54 -2.72
CA LEU A 69 9.56 -2.88 -2.30
C LEU A 69 8.40 -3.19 -3.25
N LEU A 70 8.64 -3.13 -4.56
CA LEU A 70 7.62 -3.44 -5.56
C LEU A 70 7.14 -4.90 -5.43
N GLU A 71 8.07 -5.85 -5.33
CA GLU A 71 7.76 -7.27 -5.15
C GLU A 71 7.03 -7.54 -3.83
N HIS A 72 7.43 -6.87 -2.74
CA HIS A 72 6.78 -6.99 -1.44
C HIS A 72 5.31 -6.55 -1.50
N ILE A 73 5.01 -5.38 -2.08
CA ILE A 73 3.65 -4.87 -2.22
C ILE A 73 2.82 -5.81 -3.10
N GLU A 74 3.37 -6.24 -4.22
CA GLU A 74 2.68 -7.13 -5.14
C GLU A 74 2.34 -8.49 -4.51
N THR A 75 3.30 -9.09 -3.83
CA THR A 75 3.11 -10.37 -3.12
C THR A 75 2.05 -10.23 -2.05
N THR A 76 2.13 -9.18 -1.24
CA THR A 76 1.14 -8.92 -0.17
C THR A 76 -0.28 -8.83 -0.72
N ILE A 77 -0.48 -8.14 -1.86
CA ILE A 77 -1.81 -8.02 -2.47
C ILE A 77 -2.27 -9.34 -3.10
N ARG A 78 -1.39 -10.06 -3.81
CA ARG A 78 -1.73 -11.33 -4.47
C ARG A 78 -2.06 -12.43 -3.46
N GLU A 79 -1.30 -12.54 -2.38
CA GLU A 79 -1.56 -13.49 -1.29
C GLU A 79 -2.88 -13.20 -0.56
N ALA A 80 -3.30 -11.93 -0.50
CA ALA A 80 -4.62 -11.53 0.01
C ALA A 80 -5.77 -11.79 -0.98
N GLY A 81 -5.50 -12.32 -2.18
CA GLY A 81 -6.49 -12.59 -3.22
C GLY A 81 -6.84 -11.40 -4.10
N GLY A 82 -6.01 -10.35 -4.11
CA GLY A 82 -6.15 -9.19 -4.99
C GLY A 82 -5.40 -9.32 -6.31
N GLU A 83 -5.81 -8.51 -7.29
CA GLU A 83 -5.13 -8.36 -8.59
C GLU A 83 -4.35 -7.05 -8.63
N ILE A 84 -3.08 -7.10 -9.07
CA ILE A 84 -2.18 -5.95 -9.12
C ILE A 84 -1.19 -6.04 -10.28
N GLU A 85 -0.99 -4.91 -10.95
CA GLU A 85 -0.06 -4.72 -12.06
C GLU A 85 1.07 -3.75 -11.71
N ARG A 86 2.24 -3.95 -12.29
CA ARG A 86 3.43 -3.11 -12.10
C ARG A 86 3.45 -1.97 -13.14
N ASP A 87 2.49 -1.06 -13.12
CA ASP A 87 2.58 0.22 -13.84
C ASP A 87 3.09 1.32 -12.90
#